data_AF-A0AAD9YKZ5-F1
#
_entry.id   AF-A0AAD9YKZ5-F1
#
_cell.length_a   1.000
_cell.length_b   1.000
_cell.length_c   1.000
_cell.angle_alpha   90.00
_cell.angle_beta   90.00
_cell.angle_gamma   90.00
#
_symmetry.space_group_name_H-M   'P 1'
#
loop_
_entity.id
_entity.type
_entity.pdbx_description
1 polymer ?
#
loop_
_entity_poly.entity_id
_entity_poly.type
_entity_poly.pdbx_seq_one_letter_code
_entity_poly.pdbx_strand_id
1 'polypeptide(L)'
;MSVVKHNEISVMLALIGLATSVGRSIGRAISGAIWTNEFLDKLIKFLPDDAKSDAVTIYGDIKVQRSYAWGSPIRAGIIQAYGAVQRHMVICGAAFMPLALACVFLWKNVNVSKVHQTKGQVF
;
A
#
# COMPACT_ATOMS: atom_id res chain seq x y z
N MET A 1 25.57 -10.85 -9.23
CA MET A 1 26.55 -10.70 -8.13
C MET A 1 25.77 -10.58 -6.83
N SER A 2 26.02 -11.48 -5.88
CA SER A 2 25.29 -11.59 -4.61
C SER A 2 26.30 -11.46 -3.47
N VAL A 3 25.94 -10.79 -2.37
CA VAL A 3 26.78 -10.72 -1.15
C VAL A 3 26.97 -12.12 -0.54
N VAL A 4 26.03 -13.02 -0.81
CA VAL A 4 26.01 -14.42 -0.35
C VAL A 4 26.49 -15.38 -1.43
N LYS A 5 27.04 -16.53 -1.00
CA LYS A 5 27.45 -17.64 -1.88
C LYS A 5 26.24 -18.14 -2.70
N HIS A 6 26.50 -18.68 -3.89
CA HIS A 6 25.44 -19.12 -4.82
C HIS A 6 24.42 -20.08 -4.17
N ASN A 7 24.90 -21.00 -3.33
CA ASN A 7 24.07 -21.98 -2.62
C ASN A 7 23.12 -21.37 -1.57
N GLU A 8 23.40 -20.14 -1.12
CA GLU A 8 22.65 -19.44 -0.06
C GLU A 8 21.64 -18.42 -0.61
N ILE A 9 21.57 -18.25 -1.94
CA ILE A 9 20.70 -17.26 -2.58
C ILE A 9 19.22 -17.53 -2.26
N SER A 10 18.81 -18.80 -2.29
CA SER A 10 17.43 -19.23 -2.01
C SER A 10 17.01 -18.87 -0.59
N VAL A 11 17.89 -19.09 0.39
CA VAL A 11 17.65 -18.78 1.81
C VAL A 11 17.58 -17.26 2.01
N MET A 12 18.45 -16.50 1.35
CA MET A 12 18.44 -15.04 1.42
C MET A 12 17.17 -14.43 0.80
N LEU A 13 16.70 -14.95 -0.33
CA LEU A 13 15.43 -14.54 -0.93
C LEU A 13 14.25 -14.87 -0.03
N ALA A 14 14.27 -16.03 0.65
CA ALA A 14 13.23 -16.39 1.61
C ALA A 14 13.19 -15.39 2.79
N LEU A 15 14.35 -14.98 3.32
CA LEU A 15 14.44 -13.97 4.37
C LEU A 15 13.92 -12.60 3.92
N ILE A 16 14.24 -12.16 2.69
CA ILE A 16 13.68 -10.93 2.12
C ILE A 16 12.16 -11.05 1.98
N GLY A 17 11.67 -12.21 1.51
CA GLY A 17 10.24 -12.49 1.36
C GLY A 17 9.50 -12.40 2.70
N LEU A 18 10.07 -12.95 3.76
CA LEU A 18 9.53 -12.86 5.12
C LEU A 18 9.48 -11.40 5.60
N ALA A 19 10.56 -10.65 5.47
CA ALA A 19 10.60 -9.23 5.84
C ALA A 19 9.57 -8.40 5.05
N THR A 20 9.41 -8.69 3.76
CA THR A 20 8.42 -8.04 2.89
C THR A 20 6.98 -8.39 3.32
N SER A 21 6.73 -9.64 3.73
CA SER A 21 5.42 -10.06 4.23
C SER A 21 5.02 -9.31 5.50
N VAL A 22 5.96 -9.11 6.42
CA VAL A 22 5.76 -8.30 7.63
C VAL A 22 5.43 -6.85 7.26
N GLY A 23 6.24 -6.24 6.38
CA GLY A 23 5.99 -4.88 5.90
C GLY A 23 4.62 -4.72 5.23
N ARG A 24 4.21 -5.67 4.40
CA ARG A 24 2.87 -5.70 3.77
C ARG A 24 1.75 -5.78 4.80
N SER A 25 1.94 -6.56 5.86
CA SER A 25 0.94 -6.73 6.92
C SER A 25 0.75 -5.43 7.71
N ILE A 26 1.84 -4.74 8.04
CA ILE A 26 1.81 -3.41 8.68
C ILE A 26 1.11 -2.39 7.79
N GLY A 27 1.49 -2.32 6.50
CA GLY A 27 0.87 -1.39 5.56
C GLY A 27 -0.63 -1.63 5.40
N ARG A 28 -1.06 -2.90 5.34
CA ARG A 28 -2.49 -3.25 5.31
C ARG A 28 -3.23 -2.84 6.58
N ALA A 29 -2.61 -3.00 7.75
CA ALA A 29 -3.21 -2.59 9.01
C ALA A 29 -3.43 -1.07 9.07
N ILE A 30 -2.44 -0.28 8.66
CA ILE A 30 -2.54 1.19 8.61
C ILE A 30 -3.62 1.63 7.61
N SER A 31 -3.60 1.11 6.39
CA SER A 31 -4.61 1.44 5.39
C SER A 31 -6.01 1.00 5.83
N GLY A 32 -6.14 -0.15 6.48
CA GLY A 32 -7.41 -0.60 7.06
C GLY A 32 -7.91 0.35 8.13
N ALA A 33 -7.04 0.79 9.04
CA ALA A 33 -7.39 1.73 10.10
C ALA A 33 -7.82 3.11 9.54
N ILE A 34 -7.11 3.64 8.54
CA ILE A 34 -7.49 4.89 7.87
C ILE A 34 -8.87 4.74 7.22
N TRP A 35 -9.08 3.63 6.50
CA TRP A 35 -10.35 3.36 5.84
C TRP A 35 -11.52 3.34 6.82
N THR A 36 -11.42 2.58 7.91
CA THR A 36 -12.51 2.41 8.88
C THR A 36 -12.83 3.68 9.66
N ASN A 37 -11.85 4.55 9.90
CA ASN A 37 -12.06 5.78 10.67
C ASN A 37 -12.48 6.96 9.79
N GLU A 38 -11.96 7.07 8.56
CA GLU A 38 -12.10 8.30 7.78
C GLU A 38 -13.11 8.18 6.63
N PHE A 39 -13.29 6.98 6.07
CA PHE A 39 -14.09 6.84 4.86
C PHE A 39 -15.58 7.13 5.08
N LEU A 40 -16.18 6.60 6.15
CA LEU A 40 -17.61 6.82 6.43
C LEU A 40 -17.90 8.30 6.70
N ASP A 41 -17.06 8.97 7.49
CA ASP A 41 -17.20 10.40 7.80
C ASP A 41 -17.10 11.26 6.53
N LYS A 42 -16.13 10.96 5.66
CA LYS A 42 -16.00 11.68 4.38
C LYS A 42 -17.15 11.37 3.43
N LEU A 43 -17.64 10.13 3.42
CA LEU A 43 -18.79 9.74 2.62
C LEU A 43 -20.03 10.55 3.02
N ILE A 44 -20.35 10.62 4.32
CA ILE A 44 -21.48 11.41 4.84
C ILE A 44 -21.33 12.90 4.49
N LYS A 45 -20.10 13.42 4.54
CA LYS A 45 -19.81 14.83 4.22
C LYS A 45 -20.03 15.19 2.75
N PHE A 46 -19.69 14.28 1.82
CA PHE A 46 -19.77 14.53 0.38
C PHE A 46 -21.06 14.03 -0.27
N LEU A 47 -21.87 13.23 0.44
CA LEU A 47 -23.17 12.81 -0.05
C LEU A 47 -24.20 13.96 -0.01
N PRO A 48 -25.08 14.06 -1.03
CA PRO A 48 -26.23 14.96 -0.97
C PRO A 48 -27.19 14.55 0.17
N ASP A 49 -27.95 15.51 0.71
CA ASP A 49 -28.81 15.31 1.88
C ASP A 49 -29.79 14.13 1.72
N ASP A 50 -30.32 13.92 0.52
CA ASP A 50 -31.22 12.80 0.19
C ASP A 50 -30.57 11.41 0.32
N ALA A 51 -29.24 11.31 0.23
CA ALA A 51 -28.53 10.04 0.26
C ALA A 51 -27.79 9.79 1.58
N LYS A 52 -27.74 10.76 2.50
CA LYS A 52 -27.00 10.66 3.77
C LYS A 52 -27.49 9.51 4.65
N SER A 53 -28.78 9.19 4.61
CA SER A 53 -29.36 8.03 5.31
C SER A 53 -28.79 6.71 4.80
N ASP A 54 -28.44 6.64 3.51
CA ASP A 54 -27.93 5.44 2.86
C ASP A 54 -26.41 5.31 2.98
N ALA A 55 -25.72 6.27 3.59
CA ALA A 55 -24.25 6.30 3.67
C ALA A 55 -23.66 5.02 4.27
N VAL A 56 -24.31 4.42 5.28
CA VAL A 56 -23.86 3.16 5.90
C VAL A 56 -24.05 1.97 4.95
N THR A 57 -25.18 1.92 4.23
CA THR A 57 -25.45 0.89 3.21
C THR A 57 -24.47 0.99 2.04
N ILE A 58 -24.21 2.22 1.58
CA ILE A 58 -23.25 2.52 0.53
C ILE A 58 -21.84 2.14 1.00
N TYR A 59 -21.47 2.42 2.25
CA TYR A 59 -20.18 2.00 2.81
C TYR A 59 -20.03 0.47 2.85
N GLY A 60 -21.08 -0.23 3.27
CA GLY A 60 -21.06 -1.69 3.45
C GLY A 60 -21.07 -2.51 2.17
N ASP A 61 -21.54 -1.96 1.05
CA ASP A 61 -21.64 -2.70 -0.22
C ASP A 61 -21.11 -1.92 -1.44
N ILE A 62 -20.00 -2.42 -2.00
CA ILE A 62 -19.41 -1.88 -3.22
C ILE A 62 -20.29 -2.08 -4.46
N LYS A 63 -21.21 -3.06 -4.46
CA LYS A 63 -22.18 -3.23 -5.55
C LYS A 63 -23.18 -2.08 -5.56
N VAL A 64 -23.61 -1.62 -4.39
CA VAL A 64 -24.48 -0.44 -4.24
C VAL A 64 -23.73 0.81 -4.69
N GLN A 65 -22.46 0.98 -4.31
CA GLN A 65 -21.65 2.11 -4.80
C GLN A 65 -21.55 2.15 -6.33
N ARG A 66 -21.44 0.97 -6.97
CA ARG A 66 -21.29 0.85 -8.42
C ARG A 66 -22.61 0.90 -9.20
N SER A 67 -23.75 0.67 -8.54
CA SER A 67 -25.07 0.68 -9.20
C SER A 67 -25.51 2.10 -9.57
N TYR A 68 -25.05 3.13 -8.86
CA TYR A 68 -25.33 4.52 -9.20
C TYR A 68 -24.75 4.89 -10.56
N ALA A 69 -25.54 5.58 -11.40
CA ALA A 69 -25.11 6.01 -12.72
C ALA A 69 -23.93 7.00 -12.67
N TRP A 70 -23.06 6.94 -13.68
CA TRP A 70 -22.01 7.93 -13.90
C TRP A 70 -22.62 9.32 -14.11
N GLY A 71 -22.06 10.32 -13.43
CA GLY A 71 -22.58 11.70 -13.45
C GLY A 71 -23.66 12.01 -12.42
N SER A 72 -24.16 11.01 -11.67
CA SER A 72 -25.08 11.29 -10.55
C SER A 72 -24.36 12.00 -9.40
N PRO A 73 -25.04 12.91 -8.67
CA PRO A 73 -24.45 13.61 -7.53
C PRO A 73 -24.00 12.66 -6.42
N ILE A 74 -24.73 11.55 -6.22
CA ILE A 74 -24.37 10.48 -5.27
C ILE A 74 -23.03 9.86 -5.65
N ARG A 75 -22.86 9.47 -6.93
CA ARG A 75 -21.60 8.86 -7.40
C ARG A 75 -20.44 9.84 -7.39
N ALA A 76 -20.67 11.12 -7.68
CA ALA A 76 -19.65 12.15 -7.56
C ALA A 76 -19.17 12.31 -6.10
N GLY A 77 -20.11 12.33 -5.14
CA GLY A 77 -19.80 12.35 -3.71
C GLY A 77 -19.00 11.13 -3.25
N ILE A 78 -19.38 9.92 -3.70
CA ILE A 78 -18.62 8.69 -3.45
C ILE A 78 -17.19 8.81 -4.00
N ILE A 79 -17.03 9.20 -5.26
CA ILE A 79 -15.70 9.34 -5.89
C ILE A 79 -14.84 10.35 -5.12
N GLN A 80 -15.42 11.47 -4.69
CA GLN A 80 -14.72 12.49 -3.92
C GLN A 80 -14.28 11.97 -2.55
N ALA A 81 -15.14 11.22 -1.84
CA ALA A 81 -14.78 10.56 -0.59
C ALA A 81 -13.62 9.57 -0.76
N TYR A 82 -13.69 8.71 -1.79
CA TYR A 82 -12.60 7.80 -2.17
C TYR A 82 -11.30 8.55 -2.44
N GLY A 83 -11.33 9.60 -3.26
CA GLY A 83 -10.15 10.39 -3.60
C GLY A 83 -9.51 11.05 -2.37
N ALA A 84 -10.33 11.53 -1.44
CA ALA A 84 -9.85 12.14 -0.21
C ALA A 84 -9.16 11.12 0.71
N VAL A 85 -9.77 9.95 0.94
CA VAL A 85 -9.18 8.88 1.76
C VAL A 85 -7.93 8.31 1.12
N GLN A 86 -7.96 8.05 -0.19
CA GLN A 86 -6.82 7.51 -0.93
C GLN A 86 -5.64 8.49 -0.93
N ARG A 87 -5.90 9.81 -1.00
CA ARG A 87 -4.87 10.83 -0.81
C ARG A 87 -4.20 10.73 0.56
N HIS A 88 -4.97 10.48 1.63
CA HIS A 88 -4.43 10.35 2.98
C HIS A 88 -3.57 9.09 3.10
N MET A 89 -4.03 7.96 2.51
CA MET A 89 -3.24 6.72 2.44
C MET A 89 -1.90 6.92 1.72
N VAL A 90 -1.88 7.65 0.60
CA VAL A 90 -0.64 7.94 -0.13
C VAL A 90 0.30 8.84 0.67
N ILE A 91 -0.22 9.86 1.37
CA ILE A 91 0.59 10.72 2.23
C ILE A 91 1.21 9.91 3.37
N CYS A 92 0.44 9.03 4.03
CA CYS A 92 0.99 8.13 5.03
C CYS A 92 2.09 7.24 4.45
N GLY A 93 1.88 6.64 3.28
CA GLY A 93 2.91 5.84 2.60
C GLY A 93 4.17 6.65 2.25
N ALA A 94 4.01 7.88 1.77
CA ALA A 94 5.12 8.78 1.46
C ALA A 94 5.91 9.18 2.73
N ALA A 95 5.25 9.31 3.87
CA ALA A 95 5.92 9.59 5.14
C ALA A 95 6.82 8.44 5.62
N PHE A 96 6.59 7.20 5.17
CA PHE A 96 7.49 6.07 5.44
C PHE A 96 8.71 6.02 4.52
N MET A 97 8.72 6.72 3.39
CA MET A 97 9.85 6.72 2.44
C MET A 97 11.15 7.29 3.03
N PRO A 98 11.15 8.41 3.78
CA PRO A 98 12.35 8.91 4.47
C PRO A 98 12.95 7.88 5.42
N LEU A 99 12.12 7.14 6.16
CA LEU A 99 12.60 6.08 7.06
C LEU A 99 13.27 4.95 6.26
N ALA A 100 12.65 4.52 5.15
CA ALA A 100 13.24 3.53 4.27
C ALA A 100 14.58 4.00 3.69
N LEU A 101 14.67 5.26 3.26
CA LEU A 101 15.91 5.86 2.76
C LEU A 101 16.98 5.91 3.85
N ALA A 102 16.65 6.29 5.08
CA ALA A 102 17.58 6.29 6.20
C ALA A 102 18.15 4.88 6.46
N CYS A 103 17.30 3.84 6.42
CA CYS A 103 17.75 2.45 6.53
C CYS A 103 18.70 2.05 5.40
N VAL A 104 18.46 2.51 4.17
CA VAL A 104 19.36 2.27 3.02
C VAL A 104 20.69 3.00 3.20
N PHE A 105 20.70 4.22 3.74
CA PHE A 105 21.95 4.94 4.04
C PHE A 105 22.82 4.23 5.08
N LEU A 106 22.20 3.47 6.00
CA LEU A 106 22.92 2.65 6.98
C LEU A 106 23.49 1.36 6.39
N TRP A 107 23.08 0.94 5.18
CA TRP A 107 23.64 -0.26 4.58
C TRP A 107 25.12 -0.09 4.28
N LYS A 108 25.89 -1.14 4.61
CA LYS A 108 27.32 -1.19 4.31
C LYS A 108 27.51 -1.15 2.80
N ASN A 109 28.28 -0.18 2.32
CA ASN A 109 28.63 -0.09 0.91
C ASN A 109 29.52 -1.29 0.54
N VAL A 110 28.97 -2.23 -0.25
CA VAL A 110 29.70 -3.41 -0.72
C VAL A 110 30.25 -3.13 -2.12
N ASN A 111 31.58 -3.13 -2.25
CA ASN A 111 32.23 -2.95 -3.55
C ASN A 111 32.09 -4.24 -4.39
N VAL A 112 31.11 -4.23 -5.29
CA VAL A 112 30.84 -5.31 -6.25
C VAL A 112 32.02 -5.60 -7.18
N SER A 113 32.91 -4.63 -7.47
CA SER A 113 34.07 -4.88 -8.34
C SER A 113 35.11 -5.82 -7.74
N LYS A 114 35.12 -6.01 -6.41
CA LYS A 114 36.03 -6.95 -5.73
C LYS A 114 35.41 -8.34 -5.54
N VAL A 115 34.15 -8.52 -5.89
CA VAL A 115 33.44 -9.80 -5.72
C VAL A 115 33.79 -10.70 -6.91
N HIS A 116 34.60 -11.73 -6.67
CA HIS A 116 34.97 -12.70 -7.70
C HIS A 116 33.71 -13.43 -8.21
N GLN A 117 33.33 -13.15 -9.46
CA GLN A 117 32.25 -13.87 -10.12
C GLN A 117 32.78 -15.25 -10.51
N THR A 118 32.38 -16.30 -9.79
CA THR A 118 32.65 -17.68 -10.20
C THR A 118 31.92 -17.96 -11.51
N LYS A 119 32.68 -18.05 -12.62
CA LYS A 119 32.21 -18.59 -13.90
C LYS A 119 32.03 -20.10 -13.75
N GLY A 120 30.83 -20.55 -13.40
CA GLY A 120 30.44 -21.97 -13.46
C GLY A 120 29.27 -22.13 -14.42
N GLN A 121 29.34 -23.10 -15.33
CA GLN A 121 28.26 -23.41 -16.26
C GLN A 121 27.04 -23.93 -15.49
N VAL A 122 25.89 -23.36 -15.82
CA VAL A 122 24.55 -23.77 -15.36
C VAL A 122 24.16 -25.05 -16.08
N PHE A 123 23.90 -26.11 -15.31
CA PHE A 123 23.06 -27.25 -15.69
C PHE A 123 21.89 -27.31 -14.72
#